data_AF-A0A2A5M5B3-F1
#
_entry.id   AF-A0A2A5M5B3-F1
#
_cell.length_a   1.000
_cell.length_b   1.000
_cell.length_c   1.000
_cell.angle_alpha   90.00
_cell.angle_beta   90.00
_cell.angle_gamma   90.00
#
_symmetry.space_group_name_H-M   'P 1'
#
loop_
_entity.id
_entity.type
_entity.pdbx_description
1 polymer ?
#
loop_
_entity_poly.entity_id
_entity_poly.type
_entity_poly.pdbx_seq_one_letter_code
_entity_poly.pdbx_strand_id
1 'polypeptide(L)'
;AGFIQNFKTGIKENWKMPLENAKQNIVSYQTPSQKRLHNSTSNNTKQDILELQQKTALKIEEEYNQANWTHSNHPYLKKKGFSENFYLKQDNKGSLLIPLKDENGKLWSVQRIFPNGDKIIGVIKTKEEKEQGIEYSVKNLDVF
;
A
#
# COMPACT_ATOMS: atom_id res chain seq x y z
N ALA A 1 31.62 -1.43 21.05
CA ALA A 1 30.74 -0.80 22.05
C ALA A 1 29.83 0.18 21.32
N GLY A 2 28.55 0.27 21.68
CA GLY A 2 27.58 1.20 21.11
C GLY A 2 26.75 1.85 22.20
N PHE A 3 25.98 2.87 21.85
CA PHE A 3 25.07 3.57 22.76
C PHE A 3 23.63 3.31 22.31
N ILE A 4 22.75 2.97 23.26
CA ILE A 4 21.33 2.77 23.02
C ILE A 4 20.54 3.74 23.90
N GLN A 5 19.57 4.42 23.29
CA GLN A 5 18.65 5.32 23.98
C GLN A 5 17.22 5.08 23.52
N ASN A 6 16.30 4.94 24.48
CA ASN A 6 14.86 4.94 24.24
C ASN A 6 14.27 6.30 24.62
N PHE A 7 13.75 7.04 23.64
CA PHE A 7 13.18 8.38 23.86
C PHE A 7 11.81 8.37 24.53
N LYS A 8 11.08 7.25 24.45
CA LYS A 8 9.76 7.09 25.07
C LYS A 8 9.85 6.77 26.56
N THR A 9 10.85 5.98 26.96
CA THR A 9 11.06 5.57 28.36
C THR A 9 12.20 6.30 29.05
N GLY A 10 13.02 7.06 28.31
CA GLY A 10 14.18 7.80 28.84
C GLY A 10 15.41 6.95 29.14
N ILE A 11 15.36 5.63 28.91
CA ILE A 11 16.46 4.72 29.22
C ILE A 11 17.65 4.98 28.29
N LYS A 12 18.84 5.08 28.87
CA LYS A 12 20.12 5.31 28.18
C LYS A 12 21.14 4.32 28.68
N GLU A 13 21.69 3.50 27.80
CA GLU A 13 22.65 2.45 28.15
C GLU A 13 23.80 2.37 27.15
N ASN A 14 24.99 2.09 27.66
CA ASN A 14 26.17 1.79 26.85
C ASN A 14 26.27 0.27 26.67
N TRP A 15 26.07 -0.19 25.44
CA TRP A 15 26.18 -1.60 25.10
C TRP A 15 27.62 -1.97 24.73
N LYS A 16 28.14 -3.04 25.33
CA LYS A 16 29.39 -3.67 24.92
C LYS A 16 29.13 -5.16 24.69
N MET A 17 29.64 -5.71 23.59
CA MET A 17 29.76 -7.16 23.43
C MET A 17 30.75 -7.67 24.49
N PRO A 18 30.35 -8.53 25.44
CA PRO A 18 31.30 -9.14 26.36
C PRO A 18 32.23 -10.06 25.55
N LEU A 19 33.53 -9.81 25.63
CA LEU A 19 34.57 -10.59 24.92
C LEU A 19 35.04 -11.82 25.74
N GLU A 20 34.53 -12.00 26.95
CA GLU A 20 34.85 -13.15 27.79
C GLU A 20 34.03 -14.37 27.30
N ASN A 21 34.71 -15.30 26.63
CA ASN A 21 34.21 -16.60 26.15
C ASN A 21 33.41 -16.61 24.83
N ALA A 22 33.96 -16.01 23.77
CA ALA A 22 33.47 -16.16 22.39
C ALA A 22 33.53 -17.60 21.80
N LYS A 23 33.67 -18.65 22.62
CA LYS A 23 33.69 -20.06 22.16
C LYS A 23 32.68 -20.99 22.82
N GLN A 24 31.91 -20.58 23.83
CA GLN A 24 30.92 -21.48 24.43
C GLN A 24 29.66 -20.70 24.77
N ASN A 25 28.56 -21.08 24.11
CA ASN A 25 27.21 -20.50 24.16
C ASN A 25 26.97 -19.27 23.27
N ILE A 26 26.88 -19.51 21.96
CA ILE A 26 25.87 -18.83 21.13
C ILE A 26 24.49 -19.38 21.58
N VAL A 27 24.10 -19.09 22.82
CA VAL A 27 22.70 -19.20 23.22
C VAL A 27 22.05 -18.00 22.57
N SER A 28 21.36 -18.28 21.47
CA SER A 28 20.53 -17.31 20.78
C SER A 28 19.67 -16.60 21.83
N TYR A 29 19.83 -15.29 21.94
CA TYR A 29 18.93 -14.41 22.69
C TYR A 29 17.59 -14.35 21.94
N GLN A 30 16.92 -15.49 21.81
CA GLN A 30 15.59 -15.64 21.28
C GLN A 30 14.75 -16.13 22.43
N THR A 31 14.40 -15.21 23.32
CA THR A 31 13.46 -15.46 24.42
C THR A 31 12.17 -16.05 23.79
N PRO A 32 11.81 -17.31 24.08
CA PRO A 32 10.65 -17.99 23.45
C PRO A 32 9.30 -17.30 23.74
N SER A 33 9.27 -16.37 24.70
CA SER A 33 8.12 -15.53 25.03
C SER A 33 7.89 -14.43 23.99
N GLN A 34 8.94 -13.86 23.39
CA GLN A 34 8.81 -12.77 22.40
C GLN A 34 8.29 -13.28 21.04
N LYS A 35 8.72 -14.47 20.62
CA LYS A 35 8.22 -15.11 19.38
C LYS A 35 6.73 -15.46 19.45
N ARG A 36 6.21 -15.79 20.63
CA ARG A 36 4.80 -16.19 20.81
C ARG A 36 3.84 -15.00 20.80
N LEU A 37 4.23 -13.86 21.37
CA LEU A 37 3.46 -12.61 21.31
C LEU A 37 3.40 -12.01 19.89
N HIS A 38 4.47 -12.13 19.10
CA HIS A 38 4.47 -11.65 17.70
C HIS A 38 3.55 -12.48 16.78
N ASN A 39 3.46 -13.79 17.00
CA ASN A 39 2.72 -14.68 16.10
C ASN A 39 1.20 -14.68 16.35
N SER A 40 0.73 -14.48 17.58
CA SER A 40 -0.71 -14.45 17.89
C SER A 40 -1.39 -13.12 17.53
N THR A 41 -0.71 -11.98 17.72
CA THR A 41 -1.24 -10.66 17.30
C THR A 41 -1.16 -10.47 15.77
N SER A 42 -0.25 -11.18 15.08
CA SER A 42 -0.05 -11.05 13.63
C SER A 42 -1.20 -11.60 12.79
N ASN A 43 -1.93 -12.63 13.23
CA ASN A 43 -2.93 -13.29 12.39
C ASN A 43 -4.19 -12.44 12.22
N ASN A 44 -4.72 -11.89 13.30
CA ASN A 44 -5.88 -10.99 13.25
C ASN A 44 -5.55 -9.75 12.39
N THR A 45 -4.40 -9.14 12.62
CA THR A 45 -3.94 -7.98 11.83
C THR A 45 -3.84 -8.28 10.33
N LYS A 46 -3.40 -9.49 9.95
CA LYS A 46 -3.34 -9.92 8.53
C LYS A 46 -4.74 -10.10 7.93
N GLN A 47 -5.67 -10.66 8.70
CA GLN A 47 -7.07 -10.80 8.28
C GLN A 47 -7.72 -9.44 8.10
N ASP A 48 -7.56 -8.52 9.05
CA ASP A 48 -8.09 -7.16 8.97
C ASP A 48 -7.56 -6.41 7.73
N ILE A 49 -6.25 -6.53 7.45
CA ILE A 49 -5.63 -5.96 6.25
C ILE A 49 -6.21 -6.58 4.98
N LEU A 50 -6.40 -7.90 4.95
CA LEU A 50 -6.96 -8.61 3.81
C LEU A 50 -8.40 -8.17 3.54
N GLU A 51 -9.23 -8.09 4.57
CA GLU A 51 -10.61 -7.62 4.48
C GLU A 51 -10.68 -6.18 3.95
N LEU A 52 -9.81 -5.31 4.48
CA LEU A 52 -9.70 -3.92 4.00
C LEU A 52 -9.31 -3.86 2.52
N GLN A 53 -8.36 -4.69 2.08
CA GLN A 53 -7.95 -4.79 0.68
C GLN A 53 -9.09 -5.32 -0.20
N GLN A 54 -9.83 -6.32 0.25
CA GLN A 54 -10.98 -6.86 -0.48
C GLN A 54 -12.09 -5.82 -0.64
N LYS A 55 -12.45 -5.12 0.44
CA LYS A 55 -13.42 -4.01 0.40
C LYS A 55 -12.99 -2.91 -0.56
N THR A 56 -11.70 -2.59 -0.54
CA THR A 56 -11.10 -1.60 -1.46
C THR A 56 -11.20 -2.07 -2.91
N ALA A 57 -10.86 -3.33 -3.19
CA ALA A 57 -10.91 -3.91 -4.53
C ALA A 57 -12.33 -3.88 -5.11
N LEU A 58 -13.34 -4.29 -4.33
CA LEU A 58 -14.75 -4.26 -4.75
C LEU A 58 -15.21 -2.86 -5.14
N LYS A 59 -14.89 -1.85 -4.32
CA LYS A 59 -15.23 -0.46 -4.63
C LYS A 59 -14.55 0.03 -5.91
N ILE A 60 -13.26 -0.29 -6.08
CA ILE A 60 -12.51 0.10 -7.27
C ILE A 60 -13.09 -0.57 -8.51
N GLU A 61 -13.48 -1.84 -8.41
CA GLU A 61 -14.14 -2.57 -9.49
C GLU A 61 -15.45 -1.93 -9.90
N GLU A 62 -16.28 -1.53 -8.94
CA GLU A 62 -17.53 -0.82 -9.23
C GLU A 62 -17.27 0.52 -9.94
N GLU A 63 -16.36 1.35 -9.41
CA GLU A 63 -15.99 2.62 -10.03
C GLU A 63 -15.44 2.42 -11.45
N TYR A 64 -14.53 1.45 -11.59
CA TYR A 64 -13.91 1.14 -12.87
C TYR A 64 -14.95 0.60 -13.87
N ASN A 65 -15.92 -0.21 -13.44
CA ASN A 65 -16.97 -0.73 -14.31
C ASN A 65 -17.92 0.37 -14.79
N GLN A 66 -18.26 1.33 -13.92
CA GLN A 66 -19.07 2.50 -14.24
C GLN A 66 -18.35 3.53 -15.13
N ALA A 67 -17.02 3.54 -15.13
CA ALA A 67 -16.24 4.45 -15.96
C ALA A 67 -16.37 4.15 -17.46
N ASN A 68 -16.27 5.22 -18.26
CA ASN A 68 -16.38 5.17 -19.70
C ASN A 68 -15.08 4.67 -20.34
N TRP A 69 -15.18 4.10 -21.53
CA TRP A 69 -13.99 3.76 -22.32
C TRP A 69 -13.21 5.02 -22.70
N THR A 70 -11.89 4.98 -22.53
CA THR A 70 -11.05 6.13 -22.88
C THR A 70 -11.05 6.35 -24.38
N HIS A 71 -11.26 7.59 -24.80
CA HIS A 71 -11.05 7.97 -26.20
C HIS A 71 -9.55 7.95 -26.54
N SER A 72 -9.17 7.41 -27.69
CA SER A 72 -7.76 7.37 -28.16
C SER A 72 -7.07 8.75 -28.19
N ASN A 73 -7.87 9.83 -28.21
CA ASN A 73 -7.40 11.22 -28.19
C ASN A 73 -6.96 11.77 -26.82
N HIS A 74 -6.83 10.94 -25.77
CA HIS A 74 -6.44 11.43 -24.45
C HIS A 74 -5.03 12.08 -24.46
N PRO A 75 -4.83 13.29 -23.89
CA PRO A 75 -3.54 14.01 -23.96
C PRO A 75 -2.34 13.19 -23.48
N TYR A 76 -2.52 12.43 -22.40
CA TYR A 76 -1.47 11.56 -21.85
C TYR A 76 -1.10 10.41 -22.81
N LEU A 77 -2.09 9.81 -23.48
CA LEU A 77 -1.85 8.69 -24.41
C LEU A 77 -1.13 9.17 -25.67
N LYS A 78 -1.55 10.32 -26.20
CA LYS A 78 -0.85 10.98 -27.31
C LYS A 78 0.60 11.30 -26.97
N LYS A 79 0.85 11.88 -25.79
CA LYS A 79 2.22 12.18 -25.33
C LYS A 79 3.07 10.92 -25.18
N LYS A 80 2.45 9.76 -24.89
CA LYS A 80 3.11 8.47 -24.77
C LYS A 80 3.16 7.66 -26.06
N GLY A 81 2.51 8.10 -27.14
CA GLY A 81 2.50 7.43 -28.43
C GLY A 81 1.63 6.16 -28.47
N PHE A 82 0.65 6.03 -27.58
CA PHE A 82 -0.27 4.89 -27.62
C PHE A 82 -1.43 5.15 -28.60
N SER A 83 -1.60 4.26 -29.58
CA SER A 83 -2.72 4.27 -30.53
C SER A 83 -3.88 3.37 -30.10
N GLU A 84 -3.58 2.30 -29.37
CA GLU A 84 -4.53 1.27 -28.95
C GLU A 84 -5.07 1.50 -27.53
N ASN A 85 -6.26 0.98 -27.26
CA ASN A 85 -6.89 1.06 -25.94
C ASN A 85 -6.60 -0.22 -25.14
N PHE A 86 -5.62 -0.14 -24.23
CA PHE A 86 -5.18 -1.22 -23.34
C PHE A 86 -6.06 -1.36 -22.09
N TYR A 87 -7.37 -1.55 -22.27
CA TYR A 87 -8.33 -1.56 -21.15
C TYR A 87 -8.25 -0.27 -20.33
N LEU A 88 -8.11 0.86 -21.01
CA LEU A 88 -8.02 2.15 -20.37
C LEU A 88 -9.40 2.77 -20.31
N LYS A 89 -9.81 3.17 -19.12
CA LYS A 89 -11.06 3.88 -18.89
C LYS A 89 -10.82 5.31 -18.45
N GLN A 90 -11.82 6.16 -18.62
CA GLN A 90 -11.77 7.56 -18.23
C GLN A 90 -12.92 7.85 -17.26
N ASP A 91 -12.60 8.54 -16.17
CA ASP A 91 -13.61 9.03 -15.25
C ASP A 91 -14.33 10.27 -15.82
N ASN A 92 -15.43 10.66 -15.18
CA ASN A 92 -16.22 11.83 -15.59
C ASN A 92 -15.46 13.16 -15.44
N LYS A 93 -14.33 13.18 -14.74
CA LYS A 93 -13.45 14.36 -14.55
C LYS A 93 -12.33 14.42 -15.58
N GLY A 94 -12.28 13.45 -16.51
CA GLY A 94 -11.29 13.36 -17.55
C GLY A 94 -9.99 12.66 -17.12
N SER A 95 -9.92 12.07 -15.93
CA SER A 95 -8.77 11.30 -15.46
C SER A 95 -8.74 9.92 -16.10
N LEU A 96 -7.55 9.49 -16.50
CA LEU A 96 -7.31 8.16 -17.04
C LEU A 96 -7.21 7.13 -15.91
N LEU A 97 -7.88 6.00 -16.07
CA LEU A 97 -7.92 4.86 -15.16
C LEU A 97 -7.23 3.67 -15.81
N ILE A 98 -6.15 3.22 -15.20
CA ILE A 98 -5.36 2.06 -15.62
C ILE A 98 -5.63 0.92 -14.62
N PRO A 99 -6.21 -0.21 -15.05
CA PRO A 99 -6.52 -1.31 -14.14
C PRO A 99 -5.25 -2.06 -13.71
N LEU A 100 -5.11 -2.32 -12.41
CA LEU A 100 -4.06 -3.18 -11.82
C LEU A 100 -4.68 -4.50 -11.40
N LYS A 101 -4.52 -5.51 -12.25
CA LYS A 101 -5.09 -6.85 -12.09
C LYS A 101 -4.05 -7.87 -11.68
N ASP A 102 -4.48 -8.92 -10.99
CA ASP A 102 -3.65 -10.11 -10.76
C ASP A 102 -3.67 -11.07 -11.96
N GLU A 103 -2.94 -12.19 -11.83
CA GLU A 103 -2.86 -13.27 -12.81
C GLU A 103 -4.23 -13.92 -13.12
N ASN A 104 -5.19 -13.82 -12.20
CA ASN A 104 -6.56 -14.32 -12.37
C ASN A 104 -7.48 -13.28 -13.02
N GLY A 105 -6.96 -12.09 -13.33
CA GLY A 105 -7.72 -10.97 -13.89
C GLY A 105 -8.53 -10.16 -12.87
N LYS A 106 -8.41 -10.45 -11.58
CA LYS A 106 -9.10 -9.71 -10.52
C LYS A 106 -8.50 -8.33 -10.36
N LEU A 107 -9.35 -7.30 -10.36
CA LEU A 107 -8.92 -5.92 -10.16
C LEU A 107 -8.66 -5.66 -8.68
N TRP A 108 -7.40 -5.37 -8.34
CA TRP A 108 -7.01 -5.04 -6.96
C TRP A 108 -6.88 -3.55 -6.73
N SER A 109 -6.49 -2.81 -7.77
CA SER A 109 -6.34 -1.37 -7.70
C SER A 109 -6.42 -0.73 -9.08
N VAL A 110 -6.46 0.60 -9.11
CA VAL A 110 -6.41 1.40 -10.34
C VAL A 110 -5.37 2.49 -10.16
N GLN A 111 -4.50 2.65 -11.16
CA GLN A 111 -3.67 3.85 -11.26
C GLN A 111 -4.47 4.92 -11.98
N ARG A 112 -4.67 6.06 -11.32
CA ARG A 112 -5.33 7.23 -11.89
C ARG A 112 -4.29 8.23 -12.34
N ILE A 113 -4.47 8.75 -13.55
CA ILE A 113 -3.66 9.84 -14.09
C ILE A 113 -4.59 11.01 -14.35
N PHE A 114 -4.39 12.09 -13.61
CA PHE A 114 -5.18 13.31 -13.75
C PHE A 114 -4.77 14.07 -15.02
N PRO A 115 -5.63 14.95 -15.54
CA PRO A 115 -5.31 15.78 -16.71
C PRO A 115 -4.06 16.66 -16.52
N ASN A 116 -3.75 17.07 -15.29
CA ASN A 116 -2.54 17.83 -14.96
C ASN A 116 -1.25 16.97 -14.99
N GLY A 117 -1.37 15.65 -15.11
CA GLY A 117 -0.25 14.70 -15.13
C GLY A 117 0.05 14.04 -13.78
N ASP A 118 -0.58 14.48 -12.69
CA ASP A 118 -0.45 13.87 -11.38
C ASP A 118 -1.00 12.44 -11.39
N LYS A 119 -0.46 11.59 -10.53
CA LYS A 119 -0.82 10.18 -10.48
C LYS A 119 -1.04 9.72 -9.06
N ILE A 120 -2.05 8.86 -8.89
CA ILE A 120 -2.33 8.18 -7.62
C ILE A 120 -2.65 6.72 -7.88
N ILE A 121 -2.49 5.87 -6.87
CA ILE A 121 -2.89 4.46 -6.92
C ILE A 121 -3.93 4.21 -5.83
N GLY A 122 -5.09 3.70 -6.24
CA GLY A 122 -6.18 3.32 -5.35
C GLY A 122 -7.36 4.28 -5.37
N VAL A 123 -8.07 4.35 -4.24
CA VAL A 123 -9.37 5.03 -4.11
C VAL A 123 -9.20 6.50 -3.76
N ILE A 124 -9.95 7.37 -4.43
CA ILE A 124 -10.17 8.74 -3.95
C ILE A 124 -11.36 8.71 -3.00
N LYS A 125 -11.15 9.09 -1.73
CA LYS A 125 -12.25 9.24 -0.78
C LYS A 125 -13.10 10.43 -1.18
N THR A 126 -14.42 10.26 -1.21
CA THR A 126 -15.33 11.41 -1.31
C THR A 126 -15.34 12.18 0.03
N LYS A 127 -15.84 13.43 0.03
CA LYS A 127 -15.93 14.23 1.26
C LYS A 127 -16.80 13.53 2.31
N GLU A 128 -17.89 12.92 1.88
CA GLU A 128 -18.83 12.15 2.72
C GLU A 128 -18.16 10.93 3.36
N GLU A 129 -17.36 10.18 2.59
CA GLU A 129 -16.64 9.00 3.11
C GLU A 129 -15.53 9.37 4.09
N LYS A 130 -14.93 10.57 3.91
CA LYS A 130 -13.95 11.12 4.85
C LYS A 130 -14.61 11.52 6.16
N GLU A 131 -15.83 12.07 6.12
CA GLU A 131 -16.62 12.42 7.30
C GLU A 131 -17.16 11.18 8.03
N GLN A 132 -17.51 10.12 7.30
CA GLN A 132 -17.93 8.82 7.85
C GLN A 132 -16.74 7.97 8.37
N GLY A 133 -15.51 8.45 8.26
CA GLY A 133 -14.32 7.76 8.75
C GLY A 133 -13.99 6.46 8.00
N ILE A 134 -14.46 6.29 6.75
CA ILE A 134 -14.26 5.04 6.01
C ILE A 134 -12.79 4.91 5.62
N GLU A 135 -12.19 3.79 6.00
CA GLU A 135 -10.82 3.44 5.65
C GLU A 135 -10.77 2.56 4.40
N TYR A 136 -9.78 2.82 3.55
CA TYR A 136 -9.45 2.04 2.35
C TYR A 136 -7.93 1.93 2.27
N SER A 137 -7.45 0.84 1.67
CA SER A 137 -6.02 0.68 1.42
C SER A 137 -5.60 1.60 0.26
N VAL A 138 -4.83 2.65 0.56
CA VAL A 138 -4.33 3.61 -0.43
C VAL A 138 -2.81 3.67 -0.33
N LYS A 139 -2.13 3.64 -1.48
CA LYS A 139 -0.70 3.88 -1.58
C LYS A 139 -0.47 5.17 -2.34
N ASN A 140 0.06 6.17 -1.66
CA ASN A 140 0.56 7.37 -2.33
C ASN A 140 1.83 6.97 -3.09
N LEU A 141 1.88 7.31 -4.38
CA LEU A 141 3.10 7.16 -5.16
C LEU A 141 3.89 8.46 -4.99
N ASP A 142 4.83 8.47 -4.04
CA ASP A 142 5.79 9.57 -3.98
C ASP A 142 6.61 9.53 -5.27
N VAL A 143 6.55 10.62 -6.03
CA VAL A 143 7.22 10.76 -7.33
C VAL A 143 8.71 10.91 -7.06
N PHE A 144 9.52 9.96 -7.59
CA PHE A 144 10.97 10.03 -7.64
C PHE A 144 11.47 10.99 -8.73
#